data_AF-A0A925QSL5-F1
#
_entry.id   AF-A0A925QSL5-F1
#
_cell.length_a   1.000
_cell.length_b   1.000
_cell.length_c   1.000
_cell.angle_alpha   90.00
_cell.angle_beta   90.00
_cell.angle_gamma   90.00
#
_symmetry.space_group_name_H-M   'P 1'
#
loop_
_entity.id
_entity.type
_entity.pdbx_description
1 polymer ?
#
loop_
_entity_poly.entity_id
_entity_poly.type
_entity_poly.pdbx_seq_one_letter_code
_entity_poly.pdbx_strand_id
1 'polypeptide(L)'
;VVNTMPVFAAFFMLFAMANAGLPGTSGFVGEFMVIMGSAGASFWYAALAATTLIFGAAYTLWMYKRVVFGAVASPQVAALTDIGAREIAVLGSLAVCVLALGLYPQPFAEILHISVSDVLGLAAQSKLPQ
;
A
#
# COMPACT_ATOMS: atom_id res chain seq x y z
N VAL A 1 13.77 17.88 3.85
CA VAL A 1 14.11 16.64 4.59
C VAL A 1 15.15 15.80 3.85
N VAL A 2 15.05 15.66 2.53
CA VAL A 2 15.99 14.85 1.73
C VAL A 2 17.48 15.20 1.92
N ASN A 3 17.80 16.49 2.14
CA ASN A 3 19.20 16.93 2.36
C ASN A 3 19.74 16.59 3.75
N THR A 4 18.88 16.34 4.73
CA THR A 4 19.24 16.11 6.13
C THR A 4 19.16 14.63 6.50
N MET A 5 18.16 13.91 5.97
CA MET A 5 17.90 12.49 6.24
C MET A 5 17.61 11.73 4.92
N PRO A 6 18.63 11.50 4.06
CA PRO A 6 18.44 10.90 2.74
C PRO A 6 17.98 9.44 2.80
N VAL A 7 18.50 8.63 3.75
CA VAL A 7 18.13 7.21 3.83
C VAL A 7 16.69 7.05 4.30
N PHE A 8 16.28 7.85 5.30
CA PHE A 8 14.87 7.92 5.70
C PHE A 8 13.95 8.32 4.54
N ALA A 9 14.32 9.34 3.77
CA ALA A 9 13.53 9.79 2.63
C ALA A 9 13.34 8.68 1.58
N ALA A 10 14.37 7.85 1.34
CA ALA A 10 14.28 6.72 0.42
C ALA A 10 13.31 5.63 0.91
N PHE A 11 13.37 5.23 2.18
CA PHE A 11 12.39 4.29 2.75
C PHE A 11 10.98 4.88 2.76
N PHE A 12 10.85 6.16 3.12
CA PHE A 12 9.56 6.85 3.08
C PHE A 12 8.96 6.87 1.67
N MET A 13 9.79 7.06 0.63
CA MET A 13 9.35 6.96 -0.76
C MET A 13 8.84 5.55 -1.08
N LEU A 14 9.59 4.52 -0.71
CA LEU A 14 9.19 3.13 -0.96
C LEU A 14 7.83 2.82 -0.33
N PHE A 15 7.64 3.17 0.94
CA PHE A 15 6.37 2.93 1.64
C PHE A 15 5.23 3.82 1.11
N ALA A 16 5.51 5.07 0.75
CA ALA A 16 4.52 5.94 0.12
C ALA A 16 4.07 5.37 -1.23
N MET A 17 4.99 4.86 -2.06
CA MET A 17 4.65 4.21 -3.32
C MET A 17 3.91 2.90 -3.11
N ALA A 18 4.25 2.13 -2.08
CA ALA A 18 3.51 0.92 -1.72
C ALA A 18 2.06 1.23 -1.32
N ASN A 19 1.84 2.33 -0.60
CA ASN A 19 0.50 2.81 -0.24
C ASN A 19 -0.25 3.38 -1.46
N ALA A 20 0.45 4.00 -2.40
CA ALA A 20 -0.13 4.54 -3.64
C ALA A 20 -0.45 3.45 -4.69
N GLY A 21 -0.27 2.17 -4.37
CA GLY A 21 -0.55 1.08 -5.29
C GLY A 21 0.42 1.01 -6.46
N LEU A 22 1.72 1.31 -6.26
CA LEU A 22 2.71 1.15 -7.32
C LEU A 22 2.84 -0.34 -7.72
N PRO A 23 2.80 -0.69 -9.01
CA PRO A 23 3.02 -2.07 -9.46
C PRO A 23 4.34 -2.65 -8.91
N GLY A 24 4.28 -3.89 -8.43
CA GLY A 24 5.42 -4.55 -7.78
C GLY A 24 5.51 -4.33 -6.27
N THR A 25 4.56 -3.60 -5.68
CA THR A 25 4.39 -3.48 -4.23
C THR A 25 3.14 -4.23 -3.74
N SER A 26 3.13 -4.61 -2.47
CA SER A 26 2.01 -5.36 -1.88
C SER A 26 0.67 -4.62 -1.94
N GLY A 27 0.68 -3.28 -1.86
CA GLY A 27 -0.54 -2.47 -1.90
C GLY A 27 -1.27 -2.58 -3.24
N PHE A 28 -0.53 -2.59 -4.36
CA PHE A 28 -1.12 -2.73 -5.70
C PHE A 28 -1.86 -4.06 -5.85
N VAL A 29 -1.27 -5.17 -5.43
CA VAL A 29 -1.88 -6.50 -5.58
C VAL A 29 -3.23 -6.56 -4.89
N GLY A 30 -3.31 -6.06 -3.66
CA GLY A 30 -4.55 -6.06 -2.88
C GLY A 30 -5.64 -5.19 -3.51
N GLU A 31 -5.32 -3.94 -3.84
CA GLU A 31 -6.29 -3.03 -4.44
C GLU A 31 -6.73 -3.49 -5.85
N PHE A 32 -5.82 -4.07 -6.63
CA PHE A 32 -6.14 -4.63 -7.93
C PHE A 32 -7.10 -5.83 -7.82
N MET A 33 -6.89 -6.72 -6.85
CA MET A 33 -7.83 -7.82 -6.56
C MET A 33 -9.24 -7.29 -6.20
N VAL A 34 -9.31 -6.21 -5.43
CA VAL A 34 -10.60 -5.56 -5.08
C VAL A 34 -11.30 -4.99 -6.31
N ILE A 35 -10.56 -4.33 -7.21
CA ILE A 35 -11.13 -3.79 -8.45
C ILE A 35 -11.65 -4.92 -9.34
N MET A 36 -10.88 -6.00 -9.51
CA MET A 36 -11.28 -7.17 -10.29
C MET A 36 -12.51 -7.87 -9.71
N GLY A 37 -12.58 -8.03 -8.39
CA GLY A 37 -13.76 -8.59 -7.71
C GLY A 37 -15.00 -7.70 -7.85
N SER A 38 -14.81 -6.38 -7.75
CA SER A 38 -15.89 -5.40 -7.91
C SER A 38 -16.42 -5.35 -9.34
N ALA A 39 -15.54 -5.52 -10.34
CA ALA A 39 -15.91 -5.58 -11.76
C ALA A 39 -16.79 -6.80 -12.06
N GLY A 40 -16.58 -7.91 -11.36
CA GLY A 40 -17.46 -9.09 -11.43
C GLY A 40 -18.87 -8.85 -10.88
N ALA A 41 -19.05 -7.88 -9.97
CA ALA A 41 -20.35 -7.53 -9.41
C ALA A 41 -21.08 -6.45 -10.21
N SER A 42 -20.40 -5.34 -10.54
CA SER A 42 -20.94 -4.28 -11.39
C SER A 42 -19.82 -3.34 -11.87
N PHE A 43 -19.93 -2.92 -13.13
CA PHE A 43 -19.02 -1.94 -13.71
C PHE A 43 -18.96 -0.62 -12.91
N TRP A 44 -20.09 -0.15 -12.38
CA TRP A 44 -20.14 1.11 -11.63
C TRP A 44 -19.35 1.05 -10.31
N TYR A 45 -19.38 -0.09 -9.62
CA TYR A 45 -18.58 -0.28 -8.41
C TYR A 45 -17.08 -0.36 -8.71
N ALA A 46 -16.70 -1.04 -9.81
CA ALA A 46 -15.32 -1.06 -10.27
C ALA A 46 -14.80 0.33 -10.67
N ALA A 47 -15.62 1.13 -11.37
CA ALA A 47 -15.27 2.49 -11.76
C ALA A 47 -15.04 3.39 -10.52
N LEU A 48 -15.88 3.25 -9.49
CA LEU A 48 -15.72 3.97 -8.24
C LEU A 48 -14.45 3.53 -7.51
N ALA A 49 -14.20 2.23 -7.38
CA ALA A 49 -13.00 1.69 -6.75
C ALA A 49 -11.71 2.17 -7.45
N ALA A 50 -11.67 2.11 -8.78
CA ALA A 50 -10.54 2.60 -9.56
C ALA A 50 -10.30 4.10 -9.39
N THR A 51 -11.38 4.89 -9.30
CA THR A 51 -11.28 6.34 -9.06
C THR A 51 -10.70 6.64 -7.68
N THR A 52 -11.10 5.90 -6.64
CA THR A 52 -10.53 6.03 -5.29
C THR A 52 -9.05 5.74 -5.27
N LEU A 53 -8.60 4.71 -5.99
CA LEU A 53 -7.18 4.37 -6.13
C LEU A 53 -6.38 5.53 -6.76
N ILE A 54 -6.90 6.14 -7.83
CA ILE A 54 -6.25 7.29 -8.50
C ILE A 54 -6.11 8.48 -7.54
N PHE A 55 -7.18 8.83 -6.80
CA PHE A 55 -7.12 9.93 -5.84
C PHE A 55 -6.15 9.63 -4.68
N GLY A 56 -6.13 8.40 -4.18
CA GLY A 56 -5.20 7.96 -3.14
C GLY A 56 -3.74 8.12 -3.58
N ALA A 57 -3.41 7.68 -4.79
CA ALA A 57 -2.08 7.83 -5.36
C ALA A 57 -1.71 9.31 -5.56
N ALA A 58 -2.62 10.12 -6.11
CA ALA A 58 -2.40 11.54 -6.35
C ALA A 58 -2.11 12.31 -5.05
N TYR A 59 -2.90 12.06 -3.99
CA TYR A 59 -2.68 12.67 -2.68
C TYR A 59 -1.35 12.24 -2.06
N THR A 60 -1.00 10.95 -2.17
CA THR A 60 0.24 10.42 -1.61
C THR A 60 1.48 11.02 -2.27
N LEU A 61 1.49 11.15 -3.60
CA LEU A 61 2.58 11.82 -4.32
C LEU A 61 2.66 13.31 -3.98
N TRP A 62 1.51 13.98 -3.89
CA TRP A 62 1.45 15.39 -3.49
C TRP A 62 2.01 15.61 -2.08
N MET A 63 1.62 14.76 -1.12
CA MET A 63 2.14 14.77 0.24
C MET A 63 3.64 14.51 0.26
N TYR A 64 4.13 13.48 -0.42
CA TYR A 64 5.55 13.14 -0.47
C TYR A 64 6.38 14.32 -0.99
N LYS A 65 5.95 14.95 -2.09
CA LYS A 65 6.60 16.14 -2.64
C LYS A 65 6.67 17.25 -1.59
N ARG A 66 5.58 17.53 -0.88
CA ARG A 66 5.51 18.64 0.07
C ARG A 66 6.31 18.39 1.34
N VAL A 67 6.33 17.15 1.84
CA VAL A 67 7.00 16.79 3.11
C VAL A 67 8.49 16.58 2.90
N VAL A 68 8.89 15.84 1.86
CA VAL A 68 10.29 15.42 1.68
C VAL A 68 11.11 16.51 0.98
N PHE A 69 10.56 17.10 -0.08
CA PHE A 69 11.20 18.13 -0.90
C PHE A 69 10.78 19.57 -0.54
N GLY A 70 9.82 19.75 0.37
CA GLY A 70 9.46 21.07 0.87
C GLY A 70 10.58 21.71 1.69
N ALA A 71 10.53 23.04 1.80
CA ALA A 71 11.42 23.81 2.67
C ALA A 71 11.26 23.34 4.13
N VAL A 72 12.37 23.29 4.87
CA VAL A 72 12.37 22.85 6.27
C VAL A 72 11.60 23.87 7.11
N ALA A 73 10.38 23.53 7.49
CA ALA A 73 9.46 24.45 8.17
C ALA A 73 9.76 24.65 9.66
N SER A 74 10.53 23.76 10.30
CA SER A 74 10.91 23.87 11.70
C SER A 74 12.42 23.67 11.92
N PRO A 75 13.09 24.51 12.71
CA PRO A 75 14.50 24.34 13.06
C PRO A 75 14.79 23.01 13.79
N GLN A 76 13.80 22.39 14.42
CA GLN A 76 13.95 21.06 15.04
C GLN A 76 14.16 19.95 13.99
N VAL A 77 13.53 20.07 12.82
CA VAL A 77 13.69 19.10 11.72
C VAL A 77 15.05 19.28 11.03
N ALA A 78 15.61 20.50 11.05
CA ALA A 78 16.95 20.77 10.55
C ALA A 78 18.05 20.16 11.45
N ALA A 79 17.77 19.97 12.74
CA ALA A 79 18.71 19.40 13.71
C ALA A 79 18.65 17.87 13.81
N LEU A 80 17.73 17.21 13.09
CA LEU A 80 17.63 15.75 13.10
C LEU A 80 18.78 15.13 12.30
N THR A 81 19.41 14.12 12.86
CA THR A 81 20.39 13.27 12.17
C THR A 81 19.69 12.13 11.44
N ASP A 82 20.26 11.65 10.34
CA ASP A 82 19.70 10.51 9.59
C ASP A 82 19.55 9.24 10.45
N ILE A 83 18.74 8.32 9.96
CA ILE A 83 18.34 7.12 10.70
C ILE A 83 19.53 6.22 11.03
N GLY A 84 19.48 5.65 12.23
CA GLY A 84 20.49 4.73 12.73
C GLY A 84 20.39 3.33 12.13
N ALA A 85 21.43 2.51 12.31
CA ALA A 85 21.48 1.14 11.80
C ALA A 85 20.31 0.25 12.28
N ARG A 86 19.81 0.47 13.51
CA ARG A 86 18.65 -0.25 14.04
C ARG A 86 17.36 0.09 13.29
N GLU A 87 17.16 1.36 12.97
CA GLU A 87 15.98 1.83 12.24
C GLU A 87 16.00 1.34 10.80
N ILE A 88 17.18 1.36 10.16
CA ILE A 88 17.39 0.76 8.84
C ILE A 88 17.07 -0.74 8.86
N ALA A 89 17.47 -1.48 9.90
CA ALA A 89 17.16 -2.92 10.00
C ALA A 89 15.64 -3.17 10.06
N VAL A 90 14.91 -2.38 10.86
CA VAL A 90 13.45 -2.49 10.98
C VAL A 90 12.76 -2.10 9.68
N LEU A 91 13.06 -0.92 9.12
CA LEU A 91 12.47 -0.43 7.87
C LEU A 91 12.85 -1.31 6.69
N GLY A 92 14.09 -1.79 6.64
CA GLY A 92 14.57 -2.74 5.64
C GLY A 92 13.79 -4.05 5.67
N SER A 93 13.56 -4.63 6.86
CA SER A 93 12.77 -5.86 6.98
C SER A 93 11.34 -5.69 6.46
N LEU A 94 10.71 -4.55 6.78
CA LEU A 94 9.36 -4.24 6.28
C LEU A 94 9.36 -4.01 4.76
N ALA A 95 10.36 -3.31 4.24
CA ALA A 95 10.50 -3.09 2.80
C ALA A 95 10.65 -4.41 2.03
N VAL A 96 11.42 -5.36 2.56
CA VAL A 96 11.55 -6.71 1.99
C VAL A 96 10.18 -7.41 1.95
N CYS A 97 9.40 -7.36 3.03
CA CYS A 97 8.06 -7.96 3.05
C CYS A 97 7.12 -7.33 2.00
N VAL A 98 7.13 -6.00 1.88
CA VAL A 98 6.30 -5.26 0.90
C VAL A 98 6.65 -5.65 -0.53
N LEU A 99 7.94 -5.77 -0.84
CA LEU A 99 8.40 -6.16 -2.17
C LEU A 99 8.17 -7.65 -2.43
N ALA A 100 8.42 -8.53 -1.45
CA ALA A 100 8.20 -9.96 -1.59
C ALA A 100 6.74 -10.28 -1.89
N LEU A 101 5.80 -9.67 -1.14
CA LEU A 101 4.37 -9.84 -1.38
C LEU A 101 3.90 -9.16 -2.68
N GLY A 102 4.51 -8.04 -3.05
CA GLY A 102 4.21 -7.34 -4.30
C GLY A 102 4.64 -8.11 -5.56
N LEU A 103 5.79 -8.77 -5.50
CA LEU A 103 6.35 -9.54 -6.62
C LEU A 103 5.79 -10.96 -6.68
N TYR A 104 5.57 -11.60 -5.53
CA TYR A 104 5.09 -12.98 -5.46
C TYR A 104 3.96 -13.14 -4.42
N PRO A 105 2.72 -12.74 -4.75
CA PRO A 105 1.58 -12.81 -3.84
C PRO A 105 0.98 -14.22 -3.71
N GLN A 106 1.31 -15.14 -4.61
CA GLN A 106 0.69 -16.48 -4.70
C GLN A 106 0.70 -17.27 -3.39
N PRO A 107 1.83 -17.37 -2.64
CA PRO A 107 1.87 -18.17 -1.41
C PRO A 107 0.88 -17.67 -0.37
N PHE A 108 0.71 -16.35 -0.28
CA PHE A 108 -0.22 -15.75 0.67
C PHE A 108 -1.67 -15.96 0.24
N ALA A 109 -1.94 -15.84 -1.07
CA ALA A 109 -3.27 -16.08 -1.63
C ALA A 109 -3.71 -17.55 -1.48
N GLU A 110 -2.81 -18.51 -1.67
CA GLU A 110 -3.10 -19.94 -1.52
C GLU A 110 -3.49 -20.31 -0.09
N ILE A 111 -2.77 -19.76 0.90
CA ILE A 111 -3.10 -19.97 2.32
C ILE A 111 -4.52 -19.48 2.63
N LEU A 112 -4.92 -18.34 2.05
CA LEU A 112 -6.25 -17.75 2.27
C LEU A 112 -7.35 -18.40 1.42
N HIS A 113 -7.00 -19.06 0.32
CA HIS A 113 -7.95 -19.50 -0.70
C HIS A 113 -9.08 -20.39 -0.13
N ILE A 114 -8.72 -21.39 0.68
CA ILE A 114 -9.68 -22.35 1.24
C ILE A 114 -10.65 -21.62 2.19
N SER A 115 -10.14 -20.87 3.16
CA SER A 115 -10.97 -20.16 4.14
C SER A 115 -11.86 -19.09 3.48
N VAL A 116 -11.35 -18.36 2.49
CA VAL A 116 -12.14 -17.36 1.76
C VAL A 116 -13.25 -18.03 0.95
N SER A 117 -12.96 -19.17 0.30
CA SER A 117 -13.97 -19.92 -0.46
C SER A 117 -15.13 -20.38 0.41
N ASP A 118 -14.84 -20.88 1.61
CA ASP A 118 -15.86 -21.30 2.57
C ASP A 118 -16.74 -20.11 3.01
N VAL A 119 -16.12 -18.97 3.32
CA VAL A 119 -16.83 -17.74 3.71
C VAL A 119 -17.73 -17.24 2.59
N LEU A 120 -17.25 -17.26 1.33
CA LEU A 120 -18.07 -16.89 0.17
C LEU A 120 -19.25 -17.83 -0.03
N GLY A 121 -19.07 -19.14 0.17
CA GLY A 121 -20.14 -20.13 0.10
C GLY A 121 -21.23 -19.90 1.14
N LEU A 122 -20.84 -19.57 2.38
CA LEU A 122 -21.78 -19.21 3.45
C LEU A 122 -22.50 -17.88 3.16
N ALA A 123 -21.80 -16.89 2.59
CA ALA A 123 -22.38 -15.58 2.25
C ALA A 123 -23.38 -15.67 1.09
N ALA A 124 -23.20 -16.61 0.16
CA ALA A 124 -24.11 -16.83 -0.97
C ALA A 124 -25.43 -17.49 -0.55
N GLN A 125 -25.47 -18.20 0.58
CA GLN A 125 -26.71 -18.79 1.09
C GLN A 125 -27.57 -17.72 1.77
N SER A 126 -28.74 -17.46 1.20
CA SER A 126 -29.73 -16.56 1.81
C SER A 126 -30.13 -17.09 3.19
N LYS A 127 -30.06 -16.23 4.21
CA LYS A 127 -30.55 -16.55 5.57
C LYS A 127 -32.06 -16.40 5.71
N LEU A 128 -32.75 -15.97 4.66
CA LEU A 128 -34.21 -15.83 4.65
C LEU A 128 -34.85 -17.18 4.28
N PRO A 129 -35.90 -17.62 5.01
CA PRO A 129 -36.67 -18.78 4.59
C PRO A 129 -37.31 -18.52 3.21
N GLN A 130 -37.30 -19.53 2.34
CA GLN A 130 -37.93 -19.50 1.01
C GLN A 130 -39.45 -19.44 1.11
#